data_AF-A0A820Z1N6-F1
#
_entry.id   AF-A0A820Z1N6-F1
#
_cell.length_a   1.000
_cell.length_b   1.000
_cell.length_c   1.000
_cell.angle_alpha   90.00
_cell.angle_beta   90.00
_cell.angle_gamma   90.00
#
_symmetry.space_group_name_H-M   'P 1'
#
loop_
_entity.id
_entity.type
_entity.pdbx_description
1 polymer ?
#
loop_
_entity_poly.entity_id
_entity_poly.type
_entity_poly.pdbx_seq_one_letter_code
_entity_poly.pdbx_strand_id
1 'polypeptide(L)' 'MIIRSHQVKEEGYKFTHSRKVLTVFSASNYCNGSNWGAIVR' A
#
# COMPACT_ATOMS: atom_id res chain seq x y z
N MET A 1 -2.28 8.82 13.29
CA MET A 1 -2.24 8.18 11.96
C MET A 1 -1.74 6.76 12.14
N ILE A 2 -2.40 5.76 11.55
CA ILE A 2 -1.95 4.36 11.59
C ILE A 2 -1.36 4.01 10.23
N ILE A 3 -0.17 3.43 10.20
CA ILE A 3 0.44 2.89 8.98
C ILE A 3 0.50 1.37 9.12
N ARG A 4 -0.03 0.66 8.13
CA ARG A 4 -0.01 -0.80 8.05
C ARG A 4 0.35 -1.27 6.65
N SER A 5 0.66 -2.56 6.51
CA SER A 5 0.89 -3.20 5.22
C SER A 5 -0.13 -4.32 5.01
N HIS A 6 0.32 -5.57 4.89
CA HIS A 6 -0.47 -6.81 4.81
C HIS A 6 -1.42 -6.95 3.60
N GLN A 7 -1.87 -5.87 2.96
CA GLN A 7 -2.75 -5.90 1.78
C GLN A 7 -2.06 -5.27 0.58
N VAL A 8 -2.06 -5.98 -0.55
CA VAL A 8 -1.67 -5.43 -1.86
C VAL A 8 -2.59 -4.26 -2.22
N LYS A 9 -2.01 -3.18 -2.74
CA LYS A 9 -2.71 -2.03 -3.32
C LYS A 9 -2.09 -1.74 -4.67
N GLU A 10 -2.92 -1.39 -5.65
CA GLU A 10 -2.51 -1.16 -7.03
C GLU A 10 -1.40 -0.11 -7.15
N GLU A 11 -1.56 1.03 -6.49
CA GLU A 11 -0.54 2.10 -6.44
C GLU A 11 0.51 1.90 -5.34
N GLY A 12 0.56 0.72 -4.70
CA GLY A 12 1.42 0.46 -3.56
C GLY A 12 0.98 1.13 -2.25
N TYR A 13 -0.02 2.00 -2.27
CA TYR A 13 -0.60 2.57 -1.05
C TYR A 13 -2.10 2.87 -1.18
N LYS A 14 -2.79 3.01 -0.04
CA LYS A 14 -4.19 3.49 0.02
C LYS A 14 -4.52 4.10 1.37
N PHE A 15 -5.10 5.30 1.37
CA PHE A 15 -5.73 5.87 2.55
C PHE A 15 -7.16 5.34 2.75
N THR A 16 -7.53 5.10 4.01
CA THR A 16 -8.87 4.70 4.44
C THR A 16 -9.24 5.40 5.75
N HIS A 17 -10.48 5.20 6.23
CA HIS A 17 -10.97 5.75 7.50
C HIS A 17 -10.74 7.26 7.61
N SER A 18 -11.23 8.02 6.63
CA SER A 18 -11.05 9.47 6.55
C SER A 18 -9.58 9.90 6.62
N ARG A 19 -8.72 9.17 5.89
CA ARG A 19 -7.25 9.33 5.85
C ARG A 19 -6.54 9.11 7.19
N LYS A 20 -7.18 8.46 8.16
CA LYS A 20 -6.54 8.12 9.45
C LYS A 20 -5.69 6.84 9.39
N VAL A 21 -5.92 5.98 8.39
CA VAL A 21 -5.20 4.71 8.20
C VAL A 21 -4.62 4.64 6.79
N LEU A 22 -3.28 4.54 6.70
CA LEU A 22 -2.53 4.34 5.47
C LEU A 22 -2.12 2.87 5.36
N THR A 23 -2.50 2.23 4.26
CA THR A 23 -1.91 0.94 3.86
C THR A 23 -0.75 1.20 2.89
N VAL A 24 0.42 0.60 3.11
CA VAL A 24 1.61 0.67 2.25
C VAL A 24 2.06 -0.75 1.91
N PHE A 25 2.39 -0.99 0.66
CA PHE A 25 2.85 -2.27 0.15
C PHE A 25 4.08 -2.03 -0.74
N SER A 26 5.18 -2.73 -0.47
CA SER A 26 6.49 -2.41 -1.07
C SER A 26 7.01 -3.46 -2.07
N ALA A 27 6.19 -4.45 -2.42
CA ALA A 27 6.53 -5.44 -3.44
C ALA A 27 5.77 -5.12 -4.75
N SER A 28 6.47 -4.53 -5.72
CA SER A 28 5.92 -4.38 -7.08
C SER A 28 5.73 -5.74 -7.75
N ASN A 29 4.77 -5.82 -8.67
CA ASN A 29 4.46 -7.03 -9.43
C ASN A 29 4.23 -8.28 -8.55
N TYR A 30 3.53 -8.11 -7.42
CA TYR A 30 3.32 -9.19 -6.47
C TYR A 30 2.62 -10.36 -7.14
N CYS A 31 3.24 -11.54 -7.07
CA CYS A 31 2.81 -12.76 -7.77
C CYS A 31 2.58 -12.56 -9.28
N ASN A 32 3.51 -11.85 -9.96
CA ASN A 32 3.39 -11.47 -11.38
C ASN A 32 2.16 -10.59 -11.69
N GLY A 33 1.62 -9.88 -10.68
CA GLY A 33 0.57 -8.88 -10.85
C GLY A 33 1.09 -7.56 -11.44
N SER A 34 0.22 -6.56 -11.49
CA SER A 34 0.52 -5.24 -12.07
C SER A 34 0.60 -4.10 -11.05
N ASN A 35 0.66 -4.41 -9.75
CA ASN A 35 0.72 -3.39 -8.71
C ASN A 35 2.11 -2.74 -8.61
N TRP A 36 2.14 -1.46 -8.25
CA TRP A 36 3.33 -0.77 -7.82
C TRP A 36 3.63 -1.01 -6.34
N GLY A 37 4.90 -0.90 -5.98
CA GLY A 37 5.36 -0.78 -4.61
C GLY A 37 5.48 0.69 -4.21
N ALA A 38 5.28 0.98 -2.92
CA ALA A 38 5.46 2.31 -2.36
C ALA A 38 6.35 2.30 -1.10
N ILE A 39 6.94 3.45 -0.81
CA ILE A 39 7.66 3.79 0.41
C ILE A 39 7.06 5.07 1.00
N VAL A 40 7.02 5.17 2.33
CA VAL A 40 6.64 6.38 3.05
C VAL A 40 7.88 6.89 3.76
N ARG A 41 8.18 8.19 3.57
CA ARG A 41 9.30 8.90 4.21
C ARG A 41 8.78 9.78 5.35
#